data_AF-A0A817NF96-F1
#
_entry.id   AF-A0A817NF96-F1
#
_cell.length_a   1.000
_cell.length_b   1.000
_cell.length_c   1.000
_cell.angle_alpha   90.00
_cell.angle_beta   90.00
_cell.angle_gamma   90.00
#
_symmetry.space_group_name_H-M   'P 1'
#
loop_
_entity.id
_entity.type
_entity.pdbx_description
1 polymer ?
#
loop_
_entity_poly.entity_id
_entity_poly.type
_entity_poly.pdbx_seq_one_letter_code
_entity_poly.pdbx_strand_id
1 'polypeptide(L)'
;MIHTMNALRENSDLLLNAMNEHVFKTSKQVSQSESPTIRSDDTYAKGRIKSARLKLNGINPAVITGSDLKLNNFLLPSSLKEALRQMEKVVGGDQTQNKRAQILMQYEPNRYHKLTVDEQIDCIIDQATDVDILGRSWVGLETFI
;
A
#
# COMPACT_ATOMS: atom_id res chain seq x y z
N MET A 1 -5.72 -15.49 8.75
CA MET A 1 -5.62 -14.07 8.35
C MET A 1 -6.81 -13.24 8.84
N ILE A 2 -8.06 -13.70 8.62
CA ILE A 2 -9.28 -12.99 9.05
C ILE A 2 -9.27 -12.67 10.56
N HIS A 3 -9.14 -13.68 11.44
CA HIS A 3 -9.15 -13.45 12.89
C HIS A 3 -8.05 -12.49 13.36
N THR A 4 -6.84 -12.62 12.83
CA THR A 4 -5.72 -11.74 13.15
C THR A 4 -5.99 -10.31 12.68
N MET A 5 -6.49 -10.13 11.46
CA MET A 5 -6.85 -8.82 10.93
C MET A 5 -7.95 -8.17 11.77
N ASN A 6 -8.97 -8.94 12.19
CA ASN A 6 -10.01 -8.42 13.06
C ASN A 6 -9.43 -7.90 14.38
N ALA A 7 -8.61 -8.70 15.07
CA ALA A 7 -7.98 -8.30 16.33
C ALA A 7 -7.08 -7.05 16.18
N LEU A 8 -6.35 -6.95 15.06
CA LEU A 8 -5.50 -5.78 14.76
C LEU A 8 -6.31 -4.52 14.46
N ARG A 9 -7.48 -4.64 13.83
CA ARG A 9 -8.38 -3.51 13.56
C ARG A 9 -9.10 -3.04 14.81
N GLU A 10 -9.48 -3.96 15.71
CA GLU A 10 -10.13 -3.64 16.98
C GLU A 10 -9.23 -2.81 17.90
N ASN A 11 -7.92 -3.10 17.92
CA ASN A 11 -6.94 -2.40 18.77
C ASN A 11 -5.95 -1.55 17.95
N SER A 12 -6.42 -0.93 16.87
CA SER A 12 -5.54 -0.23 15.91
C SER A 12 -4.78 0.94 16.53
N ASP A 13 -5.33 1.62 17.54
CA ASP A 13 -4.71 2.81 18.12
C ASP A 13 -3.41 2.52 18.87
N LEU A 14 -3.37 1.43 19.64
CA LEU A 14 -2.16 1.01 20.35
C LEU A 14 -1.03 0.71 19.35
N LEU A 15 -1.36 -0.05 18.30
CA LEU A 15 -0.41 -0.39 17.24
C LEU A 15 0.07 0.86 16.50
N LEU A 16 -0.84 1.77 16.14
CA LEU A 16 -0.49 3.00 15.43
C LEU A 16 0.41 3.91 16.29
N ASN A 17 0.18 4.00 17.59
CA ASN A 17 1.01 4.77 18.51
C ASN A 17 2.43 4.19 18.61
N ALA A 18 2.54 2.86 18.76
CA ALA A 18 3.83 2.18 18.79
C ALA A 18 4.60 2.33 17.46
N MET A 19 3.90 2.18 16.32
CA MET A 19 4.48 2.41 15.00
C MET A 19 4.93 3.87 14.83
N ASN A 20 4.16 4.83 15.33
CA ASN A 20 4.46 6.25 15.23
C ASN A 20 5.80 6.57 15.89
N GLU A 21 6.00 6.15 17.13
CA GLU A 21 7.27 6.35 17.83
C GLU A 21 8.45 5.74 17.07
N HIS A 22 8.29 4.50 16.59
CA HIS A 22 9.34 3.78 15.88
C HIS A 22 9.70 4.43 14.53
N VAL A 23 8.70 4.80 13.72
CA VAL A 23 8.92 5.40 12.39
C VAL A 23 9.58 6.77 12.50
N PHE A 24 9.15 7.60 13.45
CA PHE A 24 9.77 8.92 13.68
C PHE A 24 11.18 8.82 14.25
N LYS A 25 11.47 7.82 15.09
CA LYS A 25 12.83 7.58 15.58
C LYS A 25 13.75 7.16 14.43
N THR A 26 13.28 6.24 13.58
CA THR A 26 14.06 5.71 12.46
C THR A 26 14.30 6.78 11.39
N SER A 27 13.30 7.60 11.07
CA SER A 27 13.47 8.67 10.06
C SER A 27 14.55 9.67 10.46
N LYS A 28 14.62 10.03 11.74
CA LYS A 28 15.67 10.92 12.29
C LYS A 28 17.07 10.29 12.28
N GLN A 29 17.18 8.97 12.42
CA GLN A 29 18.47 8.28 12.38
C GLN A 29 19.02 8.24 10.94
N VAL A 30 18.16 7.97 9.95
CA VAL A 30 18.56 7.91 8.54
C VAL A 30 19.03 9.28 8.04
N SER A 31 18.35 10.36 8.42
CA SER A 31 18.76 11.72 8.04
C SER A 31 20.03 12.20 8.70
N GLN A 32 20.44 11.60 9.82
CA GLN A 32 21.74 11.85 10.45
C GLN A 32 22.87 11.08 9.75
N SER A 33 22.57 9.98 9.05
CA SER A 33 23.56 9.14 8.37
C SER A 33 23.74 9.44 6.87
N GLU A 34 22.78 10.10 6.21
CA GLU A 34 22.80 10.38 4.77
C GLU A 34 22.70 11.87 4.44
N SER A 35 23.31 12.28 3.31
CA SER A 35 23.19 13.63 2.73
C SER A 35 21.71 14.03 2.55
N PRO A 36 21.33 15.32 2.75
CA PRO A 36 19.94 15.74 2.91
C PRO A 36 19.15 15.59 1.60
N THR A 37 18.59 14.40 1.37
CA THR A 37 17.82 14.12 0.15
C THR A 37 16.34 14.37 0.40
N ILE A 38 15.94 15.63 0.17
CA ILE A 38 14.67 16.14 -0.39
C ILE A 38 13.33 15.88 0.36
N ARG A 39 13.19 14.90 1.25
CA ARG A 39 11.99 14.81 2.11
C ARG A 39 12.34 15.23 3.53
N SER A 40 11.63 16.22 4.06
CA SER A 40 11.67 16.44 5.51
C SER A 40 11.26 15.13 6.19
N ASP A 41 12.10 14.64 7.10
CA ASP A 41 11.93 13.36 7.82
C ASP A 41 10.50 13.16 8.33
N ASP A 42 9.90 14.26 8.75
CA ASP A 42 8.52 14.40 9.20
C ASP A 42 7.47 14.05 8.12
N THR A 43 7.67 14.46 6.87
CA THR A 43 6.71 14.21 5.77
C THR A 43 6.68 12.74 5.41
N TYR A 44 7.85 12.08 5.36
CA TYR A 44 7.94 10.65 5.10
C TYR A 44 7.28 9.86 6.24
N ALA A 45 7.66 10.14 7.49
CA ALA A 45 7.10 9.47 8.67
C ALA A 45 5.57 9.60 8.74
N LYS A 46 5.04 10.82 8.59
CA LYS A 46 3.59 11.09 8.54
C LYS A 46 2.91 10.31 7.41
N GLY A 47 3.53 10.22 6.24
CA GLY A 47 3.02 9.45 5.10
C GLY A 47 2.91 7.95 5.40
N ARG A 48 3.94 7.36 6.03
CA ARG A 48 3.94 5.94 6.40
C ARG A 48 2.88 5.62 7.47
N ILE A 49 2.73 6.48 8.48
CA ILE A 49 1.69 6.32 9.50
C ILE A 49 0.29 6.50 8.93
N LYS A 50 0.10 7.45 8.02
CA LYS A 50 -1.16 7.60 7.29
C LYS A 50 -1.50 6.34 6.48
N SER A 51 -0.53 5.77 5.76
CA SER A 51 -0.71 4.52 5.02
C SER A 51 -1.08 3.36 5.95
N ALA A 52 -0.40 3.21 7.10
CA ALA A 52 -0.72 2.20 8.11
C ALA A 52 -2.16 2.37 8.66
N ARG A 53 -2.59 3.59 8.93
CA ARG A 53 -3.96 3.88 9.36
C ARG A 53 -5.00 3.49 8.32
N LEU A 54 -4.75 3.77 7.03
CA LEU A 54 -5.64 3.34 5.94
C LEU A 54 -5.74 1.82 5.85
N LYS A 55 -4.64 1.09 6.03
CA LYS A 55 -4.62 -0.39 6.07
C LYS A 55 -5.51 -0.93 7.20
N LEU A 56 -5.39 -0.39 8.41
CA LEU A 56 -6.18 -0.83 9.56
C LEU A 56 -7.65 -0.35 9.49
N ASN A 57 -7.92 0.76 8.81
CA ASN A 57 -9.29 1.20 8.58
C ASN A 57 -10.05 0.33 7.58
N GLY A 58 -9.38 -0.60 6.87
CA GLY A 58 -9.99 -1.49 5.89
C GLY A 58 -10.13 -0.85 4.52
N ILE A 59 -9.21 0.04 4.14
CA ILE A 59 -9.16 0.53 2.76
C ILE A 59 -8.64 -0.56 1.84
N ASN A 60 -9.15 -0.58 0.60
CA ASN A 60 -8.75 -1.55 -0.41
C ASN A 60 -7.21 -1.55 -0.62
N PRO A 61 -6.56 -2.73 -0.55
CA PRO A 61 -5.12 -2.88 -0.73
C PRO A 61 -4.56 -2.29 -2.03
N ALA A 62 -5.30 -2.40 -3.15
CA ALA A 62 -4.89 -1.88 -4.44
C ALA A 62 -4.79 -0.34 -4.43
N VAL A 63 -5.73 0.33 -3.75
CA VAL A 63 -5.74 1.80 -3.61
C VAL A 63 -4.55 2.28 -2.80
N ILE A 64 -4.22 1.56 -1.72
CA ILE A 64 -3.06 1.89 -0.87
C ILE A 64 -1.76 1.70 -1.66
N THR A 65 -1.62 0.57 -2.35
CA THR A 65 -0.44 0.27 -3.17
C THR A 65 -0.27 1.28 -4.31
N GLY A 66 -1.36 1.63 -5.02
CA GLY A 66 -1.33 2.66 -6.05
C GLY A 66 -0.99 4.05 -5.52
N SER A 67 -1.42 4.37 -4.29
CA SER A 67 -1.03 5.62 -3.62
C SER A 67 0.46 5.62 -3.25
N ASP A 68 0.98 4.50 -2.77
CA ASP A 68 2.39 4.33 -2.40
C ASP A 68 3.31 4.42 -3.65
N LEU A 69 2.88 3.88 -4.80
CA LEU A 69 3.60 4.05 -6.09
C LEU A 69 3.79 5.53 -6.47
N LYS A 70 2.79 6.37 -6.19
CA LYS A 70 2.84 7.81 -6.51
C LYS A 70 3.76 8.61 -5.60
N LEU A 71 4.12 8.10 -4.42
CA LEU A 71 4.84 8.89 -3.39
C LEU A 71 6.21 9.40 -3.85
N ASN A 72 6.83 8.78 -4.84
CA ASN A 72 8.14 9.17 -5.37
C ASN A 72 8.11 9.56 -6.87
N ASN A 73 6.92 9.78 -7.44
CA ASN A 73 6.75 10.10 -8.86
C ASN A 73 7.51 11.37 -9.30
N PHE A 74 7.72 12.31 -8.38
CA PHE A 74 8.48 13.54 -8.66
C PHE A 74 9.98 13.31 -8.84
N LEU A 75 10.52 12.20 -8.33
CA LEU A 75 11.93 11.83 -8.46
C LEU A 75 12.22 11.02 -9.72
N LEU A 76 11.17 10.51 -10.39
CA LEU A 76 11.32 9.63 -11.54
C LEU A 76 11.52 10.42 -12.85
N PRO A 77 12.46 10.01 -13.71
CA PRO A 77 12.60 10.56 -15.05
C PRO A 77 11.34 10.30 -15.88
N SER A 78 11.06 11.17 -16.85
CA SER A 78 9.82 11.13 -17.66
C SER A 78 9.59 9.78 -18.36
N SER A 79 10.65 9.08 -18.74
CA SER A 79 10.58 7.73 -19.33
C SER A 79 10.00 6.67 -18.39
N LEU A 80 10.17 6.81 -17.07
CA LEU A 80 9.64 5.88 -16.07
C LEU A 80 8.22 6.24 -15.61
N LYS A 81 7.74 7.46 -15.89
CA LYS A 81 6.38 7.86 -15.53
C LYS A 81 5.32 7.08 -16.31
N GLU A 82 5.62 6.70 -17.55
CA GLU A 82 4.73 5.85 -18.34
C GLU A 82 4.66 4.44 -17.77
N ALA A 83 5.80 3.85 -17.42
CA ALA A 83 5.84 2.56 -16.72
C ALA A 83 5.08 2.60 -15.40
N LEU A 84 5.16 3.70 -14.65
CA LEU A 84 4.41 3.89 -13.40
C LEU A 84 2.89 3.89 -13.64
N ARG A 85 2.41 4.54 -14.71
CA ARG A 85 0.98 4.49 -15.09
C ARG A 85 0.52 3.07 -15.43
N GLN A 86 1.38 2.28 -16.07
CA GLN A 86 1.06 0.88 -16.34
C GLN A 86 1.06 0.06 -15.05
N MET A 87 2.03 0.26 -14.15
CA MET A 87 2.05 -0.39 -12.84
C MET A 87 0.79 -0.07 -12.01
N GLU A 88 0.29 1.18 -12.07
CA GLU A 88 -0.97 1.55 -11.41
C GLU A 88 -2.16 0.73 -11.94
N LYS A 89 -2.23 0.51 -13.26
CA LYS A 89 -3.28 -0.32 -13.85
C LYS A 89 -3.19 -1.77 -13.41
N VAL A 90 -1.98 -2.34 -13.44
CA VAL A 90 -1.72 -3.72 -12.98
C VAL A 90 -2.14 -3.89 -11.51
N VAL A 91 -1.71 -2.96 -10.64
CA VAL A 91 -2.10 -2.98 -9.23
C VAL A 91 -3.61 -2.84 -9.04
N GLY A 92 -4.27 -1.99 -9.84
CA GLY A 92 -5.72 -1.81 -9.83
C GLY A 92 -6.50 -3.11 -10.13
N GLY A 93 -5.94 -3.97 -10.97
CA GLY A 93 -6.55 -5.23 -11.37
C GLY A 93 -7.64 -5.07 -12.44
N ASP A 94 -8.02 -6.19 -13.03
CA ASP A 94 -9.09 -6.30 -14.02
C ASP A 94 -10.44 -6.55 -13.35
N GLN A 95 -11.47 -5.80 -13.75
CA GLN A 95 -12.80 -5.85 -13.15
C GLN A 95 -13.54 -7.19 -13.38
N THR A 96 -13.13 -7.98 -14.38
CA THR A 96 -13.73 -9.27 -14.69
C THR A 96 -13.03 -10.43 -13.98
N GLN A 97 -11.73 -10.28 -13.65
CA GLN A 97 -10.91 -11.35 -13.10
C GLN A 97 -10.58 -11.17 -11.62
N ASN A 98 -10.24 -9.94 -11.22
CA ASN A 98 -9.66 -9.67 -9.90
C ASN A 98 -10.71 -9.24 -8.89
N LYS A 99 -10.74 -9.93 -7.74
CA LYS A 99 -11.64 -9.59 -6.63
C LYS A 99 -11.44 -8.15 -6.16
N ARG A 100 -10.19 -7.69 -6.09
CA ARG A 100 -9.87 -6.33 -5.61
C ARG A 100 -10.48 -5.22 -6.48
N ALA A 101 -10.62 -5.46 -7.79
CA ALA A 101 -11.23 -4.53 -8.74
C ALA A 101 -12.76 -4.62 -8.71
N GLN A 102 -13.32 -5.83 -8.65
CA GLN A 102 -14.77 -6.07 -8.53
C GLN A 102 -15.35 -5.41 -7.28
N ILE A 103 -14.72 -5.61 -6.13
CA ILE A 103 -15.14 -5.03 -4.86
C ILE A 103 -15.08 -3.50 -4.92
N LEU A 104 -14.07 -2.91 -5.58
CA LEU A 104 -14.02 -1.45 -5.76
C LEU A 104 -15.18 -0.91 -6.58
N MET A 105 -15.65 -1.63 -7.60
CA MET A 105 -16.79 -1.20 -8.43
C MET A 105 -18.12 -1.20 -7.69
N GLN A 106 -18.26 -2.06 -6.68
CA GLN A 106 -19.50 -2.17 -5.90
C GLN A 106 -19.75 -0.93 -5.04
N TYR A 107 -18.73 -0.11 -4.81
CA TYR A 107 -18.84 1.09 -3.99
C TYR A 107 -18.76 2.36 -4.82
N GLU A 108 -19.40 3.41 -4.33
CA GLU A 108 -19.48 4.67 -5.07
C GLU A 108 -18.10 5.26 -5.39
N PRO A 109 -17.89 5.71 -6.63
CA PRO A 109 -16.70 6.46 -6.97
C PRO A 109 -16.64 7.70 -6.08
N ASN A 110 -15.49 7.93 -5.44
CA ASN A 110 -15.16 9.04 -4.54
C ASN A 110 -15.43 8.86 -3.02
N ARG A 111 -15.79 7.66 -2.56
CA ARG A 111 -15.70 7.33 -1.12
C ARG A 111 -14.66 6.25 -0.87
N TYR A 112 -13.76 6.50 0.09
CA TYR A 112 -12.93 5.46 0.66
C TYR A 112 -13.85 4.51 1.43
N HIS A 113 -14.24 3.41 0.77
CA HIS A 113 -15.08 2.41 1.42
C HIS A 113 -14.27 1.64 2.45
N LYS A 114 -14.87 1.46 3.63
CA LYS A 114 -14.34 0.62 4.69
C LYS A 114 -14.77 -0.81 4.42
N LEU A 115 -13.87 -1.60 3.84
CA LEU A 115 -14.09 -3.03 3.62
C LEU A 115 -14.32 -3.75 4.95
N THR A 116 -15.16 -4.78 4.89
CA THR A 116 -15.20 -5.82 5.91
C THR A 116 -13.84 -6.52 6.00
N VAL A 117 -13.61 -7.24 7.10
CA VAL A 117 -12.35 -7.98 7.27
C VAL A 117 -12.22 -9.04 6.17
N ASP A 118 -13.29 -9.74 5.85
CA ASP A 118 -13.29 -10.80 4.84
C ASP A 118 -12.98 -10.25 3.44
N GLU A 119 -13.65 -9.18 3.00
CA GLU A 119 -13.37 -8.52 1.72
C GLU A 119 -11.92 -8.00 1.66
N GLN A 120 -11.41 -7.44 2.75
CA GLN A 120 -10.03 -6.98 2.81
C GLN A 120 -9.05 -8.13 2.64
N ILE A 121 -9.26 -9.26 3.32
CA ILE A 121 -8.41 -10.46 3.17
C ILE A 121 -8.51 -11.02 1.76
N ASP A 122 -9.71 -11.10 1.19
CA ASP A 122 -9.93 -11.53 -0.18
C ASP A 122 -9.15 -10.67 -1.19
N CYS A 123 -9.16 -9.35 -1.03
CA CYS A 123 -8.38 -8.44 -1.86
C CYS A 123 -6.86 -8.62 -1.66
N ILE A 124 -6.41 -8.87 -0.43
CA ILE A 124 -4.99 -9.11 -0.14
C ILE A 124 -4.52 -10.38 -0.83
N ILE A 125 -5.29 -11.48 -0.72
CA ILE A 125 -4.95 -12.76 -1.35
C ILE A 125 -4.95 -12.59 -2.87
N ASP A 126 -6.01 -12.03 -3.44
CA ASP A 126 -6.12 -11.76 -4.88
C ASP A 126 -4.92 -10.95 -5.41
N GLN A 127 -4.52 -9.88 -4.72
CA GLN A 127 -3.38 -9.07 -5.14
C GLN A 127 -2.04 -9.80 -4.96
N ALA A 128 -1.88 -10.61 -3.91
CA ALA A 128 -0.65 -11.35 -3.64
C ALA A 128 -0.43 -12.53 -4.60
N THR A 129 -1.51 -13.11 -5.13
CA THR A 129 -1.47 -14.26 -6.04
C THR A 129 -1.71 -13.89 -7.51
N ASP A 130 -1.76 -12.59 -7.82
CA ASP A 130 -1.99 -12.14 -9.20
C ASP A 130 -0.79 -12.43 -10.08
N VAL A 131 -1.00 -13.23 -11.12
CA VAL A 131 0.03 -13.62 -12.10
C VAL A 131 0.63 -12.39 -12.80
N ASP A 132 -0.16 -11.33 -13.03
CA ASP A 132 0.30 -10.12 -13.69
C ASP A 132 1.29 -9.32 -12.80
N ILE A 133 1.09 -9.36 -11.48
CA ILE A 133 1.99 -8.79 -10.48
C ILE A 133 3.22 -9.69 -10.29
N LEU A 134 3.03 -10.99 -10.11
CA LEU A 134 4.10 -11.95 -9.87
C LEU A 134 5.07 -12.00 -11.06
N GLY A 135 4.56 -11.99 -12.29
CA GLY A 135 5.37 -12.00 -13.52
C GLY A 135 6.16 -10.71 -13.79
N ARG A 136 5.85 -9.61 -13.09
CA ARG A 136 6.54 -8.31 -13.19
C ARG A 136 7.35 -7.96 -11.95
N SER A 137 7.40 -8.88 -10.98
CA SER A 137 8.18 -8.70 -9.77
C SER A 137 9.68 -8.78 -10.06
N TRP A 138 10.48 -8.23 -9.14
CA TRP A 138 11.93 -8.27 -9.28
C TRP A 138 12.43 -9.72 -9.30
N VAL A 139 13.34 -10.03 -10.23
CA VAL A 139 13.77 -11.42 -10.54
C VAL A 139 14.30 -12.19 -9.32
N GLY A 140 14.98 -11.51 -8.39
CA GLY A 140 15.52 -12.14 -7.18
C GLY A 140 14.49 -12.38 -6.07
N LEU A 141 13.21 -12.05 -6.28
CA LEU A 141 12.12 -12.40 -5.37
C LEU A 141 11.62 -13.84 -5.59
N GLU A 142 11.97 -14.47 -6.71
CA GLU A 142 11.66 -15.88 -7.01
C GLU A 142 10.16 -16.22 -6.94
N THR A 143 9.30 -15.39 -7.53
CA THR A 143 7.83 -15.53 -7.52
C THR A 143 7.28 -16.72 -8.33
N PHE A 144 8.16 -17.56 -8.86
CA PHE A 144 7.86 -18.69 -9.75
C PHE A 144 8.12 -20.07 -9.09
N ILE A 145 8.48 -20.08 -7.81
CA ILE A 145 8.71 -21.29 -6.99
C ILE A 145 7.46 -21.58 -6.16
#